data_AF-A0A4R1RJ18-F1
#
_entry.id   AF-A0A4R1RJ18-F1
#
_cell.length_a   1.000
_cell.length_b   1.000
_cell.length_c   1.000
_cell.angle_alpha   90.00
_cell.angle_beta   90.00
_cell.angle_gamma   90.00
#
_symmetry.space_group_name_H-M   'P 1'
#
loop_
_entity.id
_entity.type
_entity.pdbx_description
1 polymer ?
#
loop_
_entity_poly.entity_id
_entity_poly.type
_entity_poly.pdbx_seq_one_letter_code
_entity_poly.pdbx_strand_id
1 'polypeptide(L)'
;MKNSKNQAELLDDAMMLLEKKRRMQHEALRTQFYETSETFRPINIFNQTVKDFRESPEGKTNLFETILSISGGYFSKKLLIGKSNSWVKNLLGYALQYTVTNFISKKVHTDTEE
;
A
#
# COMPACT_ATOMS: atom_id res chain seq x y z
N MET A 1 -15.51 -8.40 69.27
CA MET A 1 -14.73 -7.46 68.40
C MET A 1 -13.42 -8.02 67.83
N LYS A 2 -12.95 -9.22 68.19
CA LYS A 2 -11.65 -9.75 67.71
C LYS A 2 -11.70 -10.39 66.30
N ASN A 3 -12.86 -10.91 65.88
CA ASN A 3 -13.03 -11.57 64.58
C ASN A 3 -13.18 -10.63 63.37
N SER A 4 -13.78 -9.44 63.54
CA SER A 4 -14.00 -8.52 62.42
C SER A 4 -12.71 -7.87 61.93
N LYS A 5 -11.74 -7.62 62.82
CA LYS A 5 -10.43 -7.09 62.46
C LYS A 5 -9.62 -8.08 61.60
N ASN A 6 -9.68 -9.37 61.92
CA ASN A 6 -8.99 -10.42 61.17
C ASN A 6 -9.57 -10.60 59.75
N GLN A 7 -10.89 -10.47 59.60
CA GLN A 7 -11.52 -10.51 58.28
C GLN A 7 -11.25 -9.26 57.44
N ALA A 8 -11.12 -8.09 58.07
CA ALA A 8 -10.74 -6.86 57.39
C ALA A 8 -9.28 -6.94 56.87
N GLU A 9 -8.38 -7.51 57.66
CA GLU A 9 -6.97 -7.71 57.28
C GLU A 9 -6.84 -8.71 56.11
N LEU A 10 -7.56 -9.85 56.18
CA LEU A 10 -7.65 -10.81 55.07
C LEU A 10 -8.20 -10.20 53.77
N LEU A 11 -9.18 -9.30 53.89
CA LEU A 11 -9.76 -8.63 52.73
C LEU A 11 -8.77 -7.65 52.10
N ASP A 12 -8.02 -6.91 52.92
CA ASP A 12 -7.01 -5.95 52.45
C ASP A 12 -5.84 -6.64 51.73
N ASP A 13 -5.37 -7.76 52.30
CA ASP A 13 -4.37 -8.62 51.65
C ASP A 13 -4.86 -9.18 50.31
N ALA A 14 -6.12 -9.63 50.26
CA ALA A 14 -6.73 -10.11 49.03
C ALA A 14 -6.86 -9.00 47.98
N MET A 15 -7.26 -7.79 48.39
CA MET A 15 -7.34 -6.61 47.51
C MET A 15 -5.95 -6.25 46.96
N MET A 16 -4.93 -6.21 47.82
CA MET A 16 -3.56 -5.92 47.42
C MET A 16 -3.01 -6.94 46.41
N LEU A 17 -3.29 -8.22 46.64
CA LEU A 17 -2.90 -9.31 45.73
C LEU A 17 -3.60 -9.17 44.38
N LEU A 18 -4.91 -8.93 44.38
CA LEU A 18 -5.70 -8.76 43.16
C LEU A 18 -5.27 -7.52 42.36
N GLU A 19 -4.96 -6.42 43.03
CA GLU A 19 -4.44 -5.22 42.37
C GLU A 19 -3.08 -5.48 41.72
N LYS A 20 -2.17 -6.14 42.44
CA LYS A 20 -0.85 -6.51 41.89
C LYS A 20 -1.02 -7.40 40.66
N LYS A 21 -1.90 -8.39 40.74
CA LYS A 21 -2.24 -9.27 39.60
C LYS A 21 -2.82 -8.47 38.43
N ARG A 22 -3.75 -7.55 38.69
CA ARG A 22 -4.37 -6.70 37.66
C ARG A 22 -3.31 -5.83 36.96
N ARG A 23 -2.40 -5.22 37.71
CA ARG A 23 -1.30 -4.40 37.16
C ARG A 23 -0.41 -5.22 36.23
N MET A 24 0.03 -6.40 36.68
CA MET A 24 0.86 -7.31 35.85
C MET A 24 0.14 -7.76 34.58
N GLN A 25 -1.13 -8.14 34.69
CA GLN A 25 -1.94 -8.56 33.53
C GLN A 25 -2.14 -7.42 32.52
N HIS A 26 -2.38 -6.21 33.01
CA HIS A 26 -2.56 -5.03 32.16
C HIS A 26 -1.28 -4.68 31.40
N GLU A 27 -0.13 -4.75 32.06
CA GLU A 27 1.17 -4.51 31.42
C GLU A 27 1.51 -5.58 30.37
N ALA A 28 1.27 -6.85 30.69
CA ALA A 28 1.44 -7.95 29.75
C ALA A 28 0.54 -7.79 28.52
N LEU A 29 -0.73 -7.42 28.72
CA LEU A 29 -1.69 -7.20 27.63
C LEU A 29 -1.27 -5.99 26.77
N ARG A 30 -0.83 -4.89 27.39
CA ARG A 30 -0.33 -3.72 26.67
C ARG A 30 0.88 -4.06 25.80
N THR A 31 1.79 -4.88 26.33
CA THR A 31 2.99 -5.32 25.61
C THR A 31 2.62 -6.18 24.42
N GLN A 32 1.81 -7.22 24.62
CA GLN A 32 1.34 -8.09 23.53
C GLN A 32 0.54 -7.32 22.48
N PHE A 33 -0.31 -6.37 22.91
CA PHE A 33 -1.05 -5.51 21.99
C PHE A 33 -0.11 -4.64 21.16
N TYR A 34 0.91 -4.04 21.77
CA TYR A 34 1.91 -3.25 21.06
C TYR A 34 2.67 -4.10 20.03
N GLU A 35 3.21 -5.24 20.41
CA GLU A 35 3.94 -6.15 19.51
C GLU A 35 3.06 -6.68 18.37
N THR A 36 1.82 -7.06 18.68
CA THR A 36 0.85 -7.49 17.68
C THR A 36 0.53 -6.35 16.73
N SER A 37 0.21 -5.16 17.27
CA SER A 37 -0.09 -3.99 16.45
C SER A 37 1.08 -3.59 15.55
N GLU A 38 2.32 -3.71 16.06
CA GLU A 38 3.54 -3.45 15.31
C GLU A 38 3.68 -4.44 14.15
N THR A 39 3.46 -5.73 14.41
CA THR A 39 3.52 -6.79 13.39
C THR A 39 2.46 -6.63 12.30
N PHE A 40 1.24 -6.23 12.68
CA PHE A 40 0.13 -5.97 11.76
C PHE A 40 0.19 -4.58 11.10
N ARG A 41 1.20 -3.75 11.37
CA ARG A 41 1.36 -2.50 10.63
C ARG A 41 1.59 -2.84 9.15
N PRO A 42 0.84 -2.22 8.22
CA PRO A 42 1.00 -2.45 6.80
C PRO A 42 2.43 -2.29 6.31
N ILE A 43 3.23 -1.42 6.96
CA ILE A 43 4.64 -1.19 6.64
C ILE A 43 5.50 -2.43 6.88
N ASN A 44 5.23 -3.21 7.94
CA ASN A 44 6.00 -4.41 8.27
C ASN A 44 5.64 -5.58 7.35
N ILE A 45 4.36 -5.68 6.98
CA ILE A 45 3.87 -6.63 5.95
C ILE A 45 4.48 -6.28 4.58
N PHE A 46 4.47 -5.01 4.19
CA PHE A 46 5.06 -4.54 2.93
C PHE A 46 6.56 -4.82 2.87
N ASN A 47 7.30 -4.57 3.94
CA ASN A 47 8.74 -4.83 4.00
C ASN A 47 9.07 -6.33 3.86
N GLN A 48 8.29 -7.22 4.50
CA GLN A 48 8.46 -8.66 4.37
C GLN A 48 8.10 -9.13 2.95
N THR A 49 6.95 -8.71 2.42
CA THR A 49 6.53 -9.07 1.05
C THR A 49 7.51 -8.56 0.00
N VAL A 50 8.00 -7.32 0.11
CA VAL A 50 8.99 -6.75 -0.82
C VAL A 50 10.33 -7.49 -0.74
N LYS A 51 10.75 -7.91 0.46
CA LYS A 51 11.99 -8.68 0.63
C LYS A 51 11.87 -10.06 0.00
N ASP A 52 10.82 -10.81 0.31
CA ASP A 52 10.58 -12.17 -0.20
C ASP A 52 10.41 -12.17 -1.73
N PHE A 53 9.79 -11.12 -2.27
CA PHE A 53 9.57 -10.96 -3.71
C PHE A 53 10.79 -10.42 -4.45
N ARG A 54 11.74 -9.79 -3.77
CA ARG A 54 13.03 -9.37 -4.34
C ARG A 54 14.04 -10.51 -4.38
N GLU A 55 13.92 -11.49 -3.48
CA GLU A 55 14.78 -12.67 -3.42
C GLU A 55 14.38 -13.74 -4.45
N SER A 56 13.13 -13.77 -4.92
CA SER A 56 12.71 -14.67 -6.00
C SER A 56 12.97 -14.07 -7.41
N PRO A 57 13.47 -14.87 -8.38
CA PRO A 57 13.65 -14.43 -9.77
C PRO A 57 12.34 -13.98 -10.43
N GLU A 58 11.24 -14.70 -10.17
CA GLU A 58 9.90 -14.40 -10.69
C GLU A 58 9.28 -13.14 -10.07
N GLY A 59 9.64 -12.84 -8.81
CA GLY A 59 9.13 -11.66 -8.13
C GLY A 59 9.72 -10.35 -8.67
N LYS A 60 10.98 -10.34 -9.11
CA LYS A 60 11.54 -9.14 -9.75
C LYS A 60 10.78 -8.71 -11.00
N THR A 61 10.38 -9.68 -11.83
CA THR A 61 9.58 -9.46 -13.04
C THR A 61 8.16 -8.97 -12.68
N ASN A 62 7.47 -9.64 -11.77
CA ASN A 62 6.10 -9.26 -11.42
C ASN A 62 6.00 -7.88 -10.73
N LEU A 63 7.01 -7.48 -9.93
CA LEU A 63 7.04 -6.14 -9.31
C LEU A 63 7.26 -5.07 -10.36
N PHE A 64 8.17 -5.31 -11.30
CA PHE A 64 8.43 -4.38 -12.38
C PHE A 64 7.18 -4.20 -13.26
N GLU A 65 6.50 -5.29 -13.62
CA GLU A 65 5.22 -5.24 -14.34
C GLU A 65 4.12 -4.53 -13.54
N THR A 66 4.04 -4.75 -12.23
CA THR A 66 3.08 -4.06 -11.37
C THR A 66 3.37 -2.55 -11.28
N ILE A 67 4.63 -2.17 -11.10
CA ILE A 67 5.04 -0.75 -11.08
C ILE A 67 4.78 -0.10 -12.43
N LEU A 68 5.09 -0.79 -13.54
CA LEU A 68 4.82 -0.33 -14.90
C LEU A 68 3.33 -0.20 -15.17
N SER A 69 2.50 -1.14 -14.75
CA SER A 69 1.04 -1.07 -14.96
C SER A 69 0.39 0.02 -14.11
N ILE A 70 0.82 0.21 -12.85
CA ILE A 70 0.32 1.28 -11.98
C ILE A 70 0.74 2.65 -12.53
N SER A 71 2.05 2.83 -12.79
CA SER A 71 2.57 4.09 -13.32
C SER A 71 2.01 4.37 -14.70
N GLY A 72 2.05 3.39 -15.61
CA GLY A 72 1.49 3.46 -16.94
C GLY A 72 0.00 3.78 -16.94
N GLY A 73 -0.79 3.14 -16.07
CA GLY A 73 -2.21 3.44 -15.88
C GLY A 73 -2.47 4.85 -15.35
N TYR A 74 -1.69 5.30 -14.37
CA TYR A 74 -1.80 6.65 -13.80
C TYR A 74 -1.44 7.73 -14.82
N PHE A 75 -0.31 7.57 -15.51
CA PHE A 75 0.12 8.50 -16.58
C PHE A 75 -0.85 8.47 -17.76
N SER A 76 -1.31 7.29 -18.18
CA SER A 76 -2.33 7.15 -19.23
C SER A 76 -3.62 7.88 -18.87
N LYS A 77 -4.16 7.67 -17.65
CA LYS A 77 -5.34 8.39 -17.17
C LYS A 77 -5.12 9.91 -17.13
N LYS A 78 -3.94 10.35 -16.72
CA LYS A 78 -3.58 11.78 -16.65
C LYS A 78 -3.49 12.41 -18.03
N LEU A 79 -2.94 11.70 -19.01
CA LEU A 79 -2.80 12.15 -20.41
C LEU A 79 -4.15 12.16 -21.15
N LEU A 80 -4.96 11.11 -20.99
CA LEU A 80 -6.22 10.93 -21.71
C LEU A 80 -7.38 11.69 -21.05
N ILE A 81 -7.64 11.43 -19.77
CA ILE A 81 -8.90 11.80 -19.08
C ILE A 81 -8.73 13.03 -18.17
N GLY A 82 -7.51 13.31 -17.69
CA GLY A 82 -7.24 14.43 -16.80
C GLY A 82 -7.23 15.81 -17.50
N LYS A 83 -7.26 16.88 -16.68
CA LYS A 83 -6.90 18.27 -17.05
C LYS A 83 -5.39 18.35 -17.35
N SER A 84 -4.91 17.50 -18.26
CA SER A 84 -3.57 17.59 -18.82
C SER A 84 -3.42 18.94 -19.51
N ASN A 85 -2.30 19.62 -19.27
CA ASN A 85 -1.98 20.86 -19.97
C ASN A 85 -2.22 20.67 -21.46
N SER A 86 -2.98 21.58 -22.09
CA SER A 86 -3.40 21.53 -23.50
C SER A 86 -2.26 21.14 -24.46
N TRP A 87 -1.02 21.54 -24.14
CA TRP A 87 0.17 21.25 -24.93
C TRP A 87 0.44 19.76 -25.19
N VAL A 88 0.30 18.87 -24.19
CA VAL A 88 0.63 17.43 -24.39
C VAL A 88 -0.40 16.75 -25.29
N LYS A 89 -1.68 17.09 -25.13
CA LYS A 89 -2.77 16.59 -25.99
C LYS A 89 -2.59 17.11 -27.42
N ASN A 90 -2.23 18.38 -27.59
CA ASN A 90 -1.97 18.97 -28.90
C ASN A 90 -0.79 18.29 -29.59
N LEU A 91 0.31 18.03 -28.87
CA LEU A 91 1.49 17.35 -29.42
C LEU A 91 1.15 15.93 -29.91
N LEU A 92 0.42 15.15 -29.10
CA LEU A 92 -0.02 13.81 -29.48
C LEU A 92 -0.98 13.85 -30.67
N GLY A 93 -1.88 14.83 -30.71
CA GLY A 93 -2.79 15.06 -31.83
C GLY A 93 -2.04 15.38 -33.14
N TYR A 94 -1.05 16.29 -33.08
CA TYR A 94 -0.20 16.61 -34.24
C TYR A 94 0.62 15.42 -34.71
N ALA A 95 1.17 14.63 -33.79
CA ALA A 95 1.91 13.42 -34.13
C ALA A 95 1.02 12.39 -34.84
N LEU A 96 -0.20 12.16 -34.33
CA LEU A 96 -1.19 11.29 -34.97
C LEU A 96 -1.61 11.81 -36.34
N GLN A 97 -1.88 13.11 -36.46
CA GLN A 97 -2.25 13.72 -37.72
C GLN A 97 -1.11 13.57 -38.75
N TYR A 98 0.13 13.85 -38.35
CA TYR A 98 1.30 13.71 -39.21
C TYR A 98 1.50 12.26 -39.68
N THR A 99 1.36 11.27 -38.79
CA THR A 99 1.53 9.85 -39.17
C THR A 99 0.42 9.37 -40.10
N VAL A 100 -0.84 9.71 -39.82
CA VAL A 100 -1.98 9.35 -40.67
C VAL A 100 -1.87 10.04 -42.03
N THR A 101 -1.57 11.34 -42.06
CA THR A 101 -1.39 12.09 -43.31
C THR A 101 -0.25 11.51 -44.14
N ASN A 102 0.92 11.23 -43.54
CA ASN A 102 2.05 10.66 -44.28
C ASN A 102 1.76 9.24 -44.80
N PHE A 103 1.00 8.44 -44.04
CA PHE A 103 0.56 7.11 -44.47
C PHE A 103 -0.42 7.17 -45.64
N ILE A 104 -1.44 8.03 -45.55
CA ILE A 104 -2.43 8.22 -46.61
C ILE A 104 -1.78 8.84 -47.85
N SER A 105 -0.95 9.86 -47.72
CA SER A 105 -0.24 10.48 -48.84
C SER A 105 0.65 9.48 -49.57
N LYS A 106 1.34 8.57 -48.85
CA LYS A 106 2.08 7.48 -49.49
C LYS A 106 1.21 6.46 -50.21
N LYS A 107 -0.03 6.21 -49.75
CA LYS A 107 -0.99 5.29 -50.38
C LYS A 107 -1.70 5.92 -51.58
N VAL A 108 -1.99 7.22 -51.53
CA VAL A 108 -2.72 7.93 -52.59
C VAL A 108 -1.81 8.32 -53.74
N HIS A 109 -0.53 8.62 -53.50
CA HIS A 109 0.43 8.87 -54.58
C HIS A 109 0.85 7.61 -55.36
N THR A 110 0.51 6.41 -54.88
CA THR A 110 0.80 5.16 -55.62
C THR A 110 -0.33 4.72 -56.56
N ASP A 111 -1.50 5.35 -56.51
CA ASP A 111 -2.67 4.98 -57.34
C ASP A 111 -2.93 5.96 -58.51
N THR A 112 -2.01 6.88 -58.82
CA THR A 112 -2.17 7.87 -59.93
C THR A 112 -1.13 7.72 -61.05
N GLU A 113 -0.38 6.62 -61.08
CA GLU A 113 0.44 6.24 -62.24
C GLU A 113 0.05 4.84 -62.74
N GLU A 114 -1.15 4.71 -63.31
CA GLU A 114 -1.45 3.77 -64.40
C GLU A 114 -2.37 4.45 -65.43
#